data_AF-A0A2P8W5I9-F1
#
_entry.id   AF-A0A2P8W5I9-F1
#
_cell.length_a   1.000
_cell.length_b   1.000
_cell.length_c   1.000
_cell.angle_alpha   90.00
_cell.angle_beta   90.00
_cell.angle_gamma   90.00
#
_symmetry.space_group_name_H-M   'P 1'
#
loop_
_entity.id
_entity.type
_entity.pdbx_description
1 polymer ?
#
loop_
_entity_poly.entity_id
_entity_poly.type
_entity_poly.pdbx_seq_one_letter_code
_entity_poly.pdbx_strand_id
1 'polypeptide(L)' 'MKKTNSNLIFATVLSLTLGSGGAALHLASQPTLTEAQTKVLNSAIALWTTGTTTILGLLGTKPHD' A
#
# COMPACT_ATOMS: atom_id res chain seq x y z
N MET A 1 -11.19 25.41 -4.47
CA MET A 1 -10.08 24.85 -3.66
C MET A 1 -10.31 23.36 -3.31
N LYS A 2 -10.47 22.45 -4.29
CA LYS A 2 -10.86 21.04 -4.05
C LYS A 2 -9.80 20.00 -4.46
N LYS A 3 -8.76 20.40 -5.22
CA LYS A 3 -7.71 19.51 -5.78
C LYS A 3 -6.63 19.09 -4.76
N THR A 4 -6.30 19.92 -3.78
CA THR A 4 -5.18 19.68 -2.85
C THR A 4 -5.36 18.43 -1.99
N ASN A 5 -6.59 18.14 -1.54
CA ASN A 5 -6.86 16.99 -0.67
C ASN A 5 -6.78 15.66 -1.41
N SER A 6 -7.21 15.59 -2.68
CA SER A 6 -7.18 14.34 -3.46
C SER A 6 -5.75 13.92 -3.79
N ASN A 7 -4.87 14.87 -4.12
CA ASN A 7 -3.44 14.60 -4.30
C ASN A 7 -2.78 14.10 -3.01
N LEU A 8 -3.16 14.66 -1.85
CA LEU A 8 -2.63 14.24 -0.55
C LEU A 8 -3.11 12.84 -0.16
N ILE A 9 -4.38 12.51 -0.40
CA ILE A 9 -4.93 11.17 -0.21
C ILE A 9 -4.19 10.18 -1.12
N PHE A 10 -4.03 10.50 -2.40
CA PHE A 10 -3.31 9.64 -3.34
C PHE A 10 -1.86 9.41 -2.91
N ALA A 11 -1.12 10.46 -2.56
CA ALA A 11 0.26 10.35 -2.10
C ALA A 11 0.39 9.55 -0.80
N THR A 12 -0.59 9.70 0.11
CA THR A 12 -0.64 8.95 1.37
C THR A 12 -0.86 7.46 1.11
N VAL A 13 -1.88 7.11 0.32
CA VAL A 13 -2.17 5.73 -0.05
C VAL A 13 -1.00 5.11 -0.81
N LEU A 14 -0.38 5.86 -1.73
CA LEU A 14 0.81 5.41 -2.46
C LEU A 14 1.98 5.08 -1.53
N SER A 15 2.28 5.99 -0.60
CA SER A 15 3.38 5.81 0.36
C SER A 15 3.13 4.63 1.30
N LEU A 16 1.89 4.50 1.79
CA LEU A 16 1.50 3.40 2.68
C LEU A 16 1.60 2.05 1.97
N THR A 17 1.18 2.01 0.70
CA THR A 17 1.24 0.80 -0.13
C THR A 17 2.68 0.42 -0.41
N LEU A 18 3.51 1.34 -0.91
CA LEU A 18 4.92 1.06 -1.20
C LEU A 18 5.68 0.64 0.06
N GLY A 19 5.41 1.29 1.20
CA GLY A 19 5.98 0.92 2.50
C GLY A 19 5.60 -0.49 2.93
N SER A 20 4.32 -0.87 2.81
CA SER A 20 3.87 -2.21 3.19
C SER A 20 4.40 -3.30 2.26
N GLY A 21 4.51 -3.02 0.95
CA GLY A 21 5.15 -3.93 -0.01
C GLY A 21 6.63 -4.15 0.29
N GLY A 22 7.36 -3.06 0.59
CA GLY A 22 8.77 -3.14 0.98
C GLY A 22 8.98 -3.91 2.28
N ALA A 23 8.15 -3.68 3.30
CA ALA A 23 8.17 -4.44 4.55
C ALA A 23 7.87 -5.92 4.30
N ALA A 24 6.87 -6.23 3.48
CA ALA A 24 6.53 -7.61 3.12
C ALA A 24 7.70 -8.31 2.40
N LEU A 25 8.33 -7.65 1.43
CA LEU A 25 9.49 -8.17 0.71
C LEU A 25 10.68 -8.42 1.66
N HIS A 26 10.95 -7.46 2.55
CA HIS A 26 12.03 -7.58 3.52
C HIS A 26 11.80 -8.75 4.49
N LEU A 27 10.59 -8.89 5.05
CA LEU A 27 10.26 -10.01 5.93
C LEU A 27 10.27 -11.35 5.16
N ALA A 28 9.74 -11.39 3.94
CA ALA A 28 9.75 -12.60 3.11
C ALA A 28 11.17 -13.05 2.73
N SER A 29 12.15 -12.14 2.73
CA SER A 29 13.56 -12.46 2.48
C SER A 29 14.29 -13.06 3.69
N GLN A 30 13.67 -13.08 4.88
CA GLN A 30 14.28 -13.66 6.07
C GLN A 30 14.15 -15.20 6.06
N PRO A 31 15.19 -15.94 6.49
CA PRO A 31 15.20 -17.40 6.45
C PRO A 31 14.23 -18.06 7.46
N THR A 32 13.85 -17.35 8.52
CA THR A 32 12.84 -17.79 9.49
C THR A 32 12.23 -16.56 10.14
N LEU A 33 10.90 -16.55 10.23
CA LEU A 33 10.13 -15.47 10.85
C LEU A 33 9.60 -15.93 12.20
N THR A 34 9.73 -15.06 13.20
CA THR A 34 9.01 -15.23 14.47
C THR A 34 7.50 -15.06 14.24
N GLU A 35 6.67 -15.57 15.15
CA GLU A 35 5.20 -15.46 15.03
C GLU A 35 4.73 -14.00 14.91
N ALA A 36 5.36 -13.08 15.64
CA ALA A 36 5.08 -11.64 15.54
C ALA A 36 5.44 -11.08 14.16
N GLN A 37 6.57 -11.47 13.59
CA GLN A 37 6.96 -11.06 12.23
C GLN A 37 6.03 -11.66 11.18
N THR A 38 5.57 -12.91 11.34
CA THR A 38 4.58 -13.52 10.45
C THR A 38 3.26 -12.77 10.47
N LYS A 39 2.80 -12.31 11.64
CA LYS A 39 1.61 -11.45 11.74
C LYS A 39 1.80 -10.14 11.00
N VAL A 40 2.94 -9.48 11.18
CA VAL A 40 3.29 -8.23 10.48
C VAL A 40 3.35 -8.46 8.96
N LEU A 41 3.95 -9.55 8.51
CA LEU A 41 4.02 -9.91 7.09
C LEU A 41 2.62 -10.08 6.49
N ASN A 42 1.73 -10.82 7.16
CA ASN A 42 0.34 -11.00 6.70
C ASN A 42 -0.41 -9.67 6.61
N SER A 43 -0.27 -8.80 7.63
CA SER A 43 -0.84 -7.45 7.60
C SER A 43 -0.25 -6.59 6.49
N ALA A 44 1.05 -6.68 6.24
CA ALA A 44 1.74 -5.94 5.19
C ALA A 44 1.30 -6.38 3.78
N ILE A 45 1.10 -7.68 3.57
CA ILE A 45 0.55 -8.24 2.32
C ILE A 45 -0.90 -7.78 2.11
N ALA A 46 -1.72 -7.82 3.16
CA ALA A 46 -3.09 -7.34 3.10
C ALA A 46 -3.13 -5.85 2.72
N LEU A 47 -2.31 -5.02 3.38
CA LEU A 47 -2.24 -3.59 3.11
C LEU A 47 -1.68 -3.29 1.71
N TRP A 48 -0.69 -4.06 1.24
CA TRP A 48 -0.20 -3.97 -0.14
C TRP A 48 -1.31 -4.24 -1.16
N THR A 49 -2.07 -5.32 -0.95
CA THR A 49 -3.15 -5.74 -1.87
C THR A 49 -4.29 -4.72 -1.90
N THR A 50 -4.73 -4.25 -0.73
CA THR A 50 -5.76 -3.20 -0.64
C THR A 50 -5.26 -1.87 -1.20
N GLY A 51 -4.03 -1.51 -0.88
CA GLY A 51 -3.39 -0.26 -1.31
C GLY A 51 -3.24 -0.19 -2.83
N THR A 52 -2.73 -1.24 -3.46
CA THR A 52 -2.60 -1.33 -4.94
C THR A 52 -3.95 -1.21 -5.63
N THR A 53 -4.98 -1.92 -5.14
CA THR A 53 -6.36 -1.80 -5.66
C THR A 53 -6.89 -0.37 -5.55
N THR A 54 -6.64 0.27 -4.40
CA THR A 54 -7.07 1.65 -4.15
C THR A 54 -6.35 2.65 -5.06
N ILE A 55 -5.04 2.50 -5.27
CA ILE A 55 -4.25 3.33 -6.18
C ILE A 55 -4.79 3.21 -7.61
N LEU A 56 -5.07 1.99 -8.08
CA LEU A 56 -5.65 1.76 -9.41
C LEU A 56 -7.03 2.43 -9.55
N GLY A 57 -7.89 2.32 -8.52
CA GLY A 57 -9.16 3.03 -8.48
C GLY A 57 -9.01 4.56 -8.51
N LEU A 58 -8.06 5.10 -7.76
CA LEU A 58 -7.76 6.54 -7.77
C LEU A 58 -7.16 7.01 -9.10
N LEU A 59 -6.42 6.16 -9.82
CA LEU A 59 -5.89 6.47 -11.15
C LEU A 59 -6.95 6.40 -12.26
N GLY A 60 -7.88 5.45 -12.15
CA GLY A 60 -8.98 5.24 -13.09
C GLY A 60 -10.13 6.25 -12.99
N THR A 61 -10.15 7.08 -11.94
CA THR A 61 -11.13 8.18 -11.77
C THR A 61 -10.71 9.49 -12.43
N LYS A 62 -9.69 9.48 -13.32
CA LYS A 62 -9.52 10.61 -14.24
C LYS A 62 -10.82 10.73 -15.06
N PRO A 63 -11.49 11.91 -15.08
CA PRO A 63 -12.59 12.12 -16.00
C PRO A 63 -12.03 11.91 -17.41
N HIS A 64 -12.59 10.95 -18.13
CA HIS A 64 -12.56 11.01 -19.58
C HIS A 64 -13.35 12.28 -19.93
N ASP A 65 -12.68 13.25 -20.55
CA ASP A 65 -13.35 14.40 -21.18
C ASP A 65 -14.46 13.89 -22.13
#